data_AF-A0A6L9ETY0-F1
#
_entry.id   AF-A0A6L9ETY0-F1
#
_cell.length_a   1.000
_cell.length_b   1.000
_cell.length_c   1.000
_cell.angle_alpha   90.00
_cell.angle_beta   90.00
_cell.angle_gamma   90.00
#
_symmetry.space_group_name_H-M   'P 1'
#
loop_
_entity.id
_entity.type
_entity.pdbx_description
1 polymer ?
#
loop_
_entity_poly.entity_id
_entity_poly.type
_entity_poly.pdbx_seq_one_letter_code
_entity_poly.pdbx_strand_id
1 'polypeptide(L)'
;MIRNWCHDLNTSLYKVIYTSLSTLTVAEFYKNLAQQLGLDPMARKVDNFRIIQNEINRYSIEKRITPIIIVDEANYISNGILNDLKMLFNFDMDSRDRAIVILVGLPQLNNTMRLVANEPLRQRVTMNYNIDNLSKSESKEYIISKLNGAKCTASVFDETALEAIANASNGIPRIINKICDSSLIIGNAQNENTINSDIIMLAVNETELG
;
A
#
# COMPACT_ATOMS: atom_id res chain seq x y z
N MET A 1 3.26 2.42 4.93
CA MET A 1 4.61 2.35 4.33
C MET A 1 4.65 3.14 3.01
N ILE A 2 3.93 2.72 1.97
CA ILE A 2 3.96 3.36 0.64
C ILE A 2 3.59 4.84 0.69
N ARG A 3 2.53 5.21 1.42
CA ARG A 3 2.15 6.62 1.60
C ARG A 3 3.28 7.47 2.18
N ASN A 4 3.97 6.99 3.22
CA ASN A 4 5.09 7.72 3.82
C ASN A 4 6.26 7.81 2.85
N TRP A 5 6.61 6.71 2.18
CA TRP A 5 7.64 6.71 1.14
C TRP A 5 7.34 7.72 0.03
N CYS A 6 6.08 7.82 -0.41
CA CYS A 6 5.68 8.80 -1.41
C CYS A 6 5.85 10.26 -0.94
N HIS A 7 5.72 10.54 0.37
CA HIS A 7 5.96 11.87 0.93
C HIS A 7 7.44 12.24 0.98
N ASP A 8 8.32 11.24 1.11
CA ASP A 8 9.78 11.44 1.17
C ASP A 8 10.43 11.53 -0.22
N LEU A 9 9.66 11.29 -1.30
CA LEU A 9 10.17 11.36 -2.67
C LEU A 9 10.42 12.80 -3.12
N ASN A 10 11.56 13.00 -3.80
CA ASN A 10 11.87 14.26 -4.46
C ASN A 10 10.90 14.50 -5.63
N THR A 11 9.98 15.43 -5.45
CA THR A 11 8.94 15.81 -6.43
C THR A 11 9.50 16.45 -7.70
N SER A 12 10.74 16.93 -7.68
CA SER A 12 11.45 17.42 -8.86
C SER A 12 12.00 16.30 -9.74
N LEU A 13 12.08 15.08 -9.23
CA LEU A 13 12.57 13.90 -9.96
C LEU A 13 11.47 12.87 -10.22
N TYR A 14 10.44 12.82 -9.37
CA TYR A 14 9.39 11.82 -9.43
C TYR A 14 8.00 12.43 -9.38
N LYS A 15 7.09 11.88 -10.18
CA LYS A 15 5.65 12.22 -10.11
C LYS A 15 4.88 10.98 -9.71
N VAL A 16 4.34 10.96 -8.49
CA VAL A 16 3.50 9.87 -8.01
C VAL A 16 2.08 10.03 -8.57
N ILE A 17 1.56 8.94 -9.12
CA ILE A 17 0.20 8.74 -9.61
C ILE A 17 -0.34 7.54 -8.84
N TYR A 18 -1.42 7.73 -8.08
CA TYR A 18 -1.97 6.69 -7.21
C TYR A 18 -3.39 6.34 -7.66
N THR A 19 -3.68 5.05 -7.74
CA THR A 19 -5.04 4.54 -7.92
C THR A 19 -5.27 3.33 -7.04
N SER A 20 -6.41 3.29 -6.36
CA SER A 20 -6.89 2.15 -5.58
C SER A 20 -8.14 1.51 -6.20
N LEU A 21 -8.53 1.97 -7.40
CA LEU A 21 -9.77 1.55 -8.06
C LEU A 21 -9.49 0.30 -8.91
N SER A 22 -9.52 -0.85 -8.26
CA SER A 22 -9.00 -2.11 -8.83
C SER A 22 -10.08 -3.04 -9.40
N THR A 23 -11.37 -2.73 -9.23
CA THR A 23 -12.52 -3.50 -9.76
C THR A 23 -13.04 -2.98 -11.11
N LEU A 24 -12.18 -2.34 -11.90
CA LEU A 24 -12.55 -1.71 -13.16
C LEU A 24 -12.58 -2.68 -14.35
N THR A 25 -13.37 -2.34 -15.35
CA THR A 25 -13.16 -2.84 -16.72
C THR A 25 -11.88 -2.22 -17.30
N VAL A 26 -11.34 -2.84 -18.36
CA VAL A 26 -10.17 -2.29 -19.07
C VAL A 26 -10.43 -0.86 -19.57
N ALA A 27 -11.62 -0.58 -20.12
CA ALA A 27 -11.93 0.76 -20.62
C ALA A 27 -11.97 1.81 -19.49
N GLU A 28 -12.53 1.46 -18.33
CA GLU A 28 -12.58 2.34 -17.17
C GLU A 28 -11.21 2.56 -16.55
N PHE A 29 -10.35 1.53 -16.53
CA PHE A 29 -8.97 1.65 -16.07
C PHE A 29 -8.20 2.73 -16.85
N TYR A 30 -8.33 2.76 -18.18
CA TYR A 30 -7.71 3.79 -19.01
C TYR A 30 -8.24 5.18 -18.70
N LYS A 31 -9.55 5.32 -18.55
CA LYS A 31 -10.16 6.61 -18.21
C LYS A 31 -9.68 7.08 -16.83
N ASN A 32 -9.65 6.18 -15.85
CA ASN A 32 -9.16 6.49 -14.51
C ASN A 32 -7.69 6.92 -14.54
N LEU A 33 -6.82 6.18 -15.23
CA LEU A 33 -5.39 6.51 -15.34
C LEU A 33 -5.17 7.85 -16.06
N ALA A 34 -5.94 8.15 -17.11
CA ALA A 34 -5.90 9.46 -17.77
C ALA A 34 -6.25 10.58 -16.78
N GLN A 35 -7.32 10.44 -15.98
CA GLN A 35 -7.68 11.43 -14.95
C GLN A 35 -6.58 11.60 -13.91
N GLN A 36 -5.98 10.51 -13.42
CA GLN A 36 -4.91 10.57 -12.43
C GLN A 36 -3.62 11.22 -12.97
N LEU A 37 -3.42 11.21 -14.29
CA LEU A 37 -2.38 11.95 -14.99
C LEU A 37 -2.75 13.42 -15.26
N GLY A 38 -3.95 13.86 -14.90
CA GLY A 38 -4.46 15.21 -15.16
C GLY A 38 -4.92 15.43 -16.60
N LEU A 39 -5.29 14.36 -17.31
CA LEU A 39 -5.80 14.39 -18.68
C LEU A 39 -7.32 14.24 -18.70
N ASP A 40 -7.96 14.81 -19.72
CA ASP A 40 -9.38 14.58 -19.99
C ASP A 40 -9.59 13.22 -20.65
N PRO A 41 -10.38 12.30 -20.04
CA PRO A 41 -10.58 10.98 -20.61
C PRO A 41 -11.36 11.01 -21.91
N MET A 42 -10.92 10.18 -22.85
CA MET A 42 -11.56 10.06 -24.16
C MET A 42 -12.57 8.91 -24.17
N ALA A 43 -13.48 8.93 -25.15
CA ALA A 43 -14.50 7.90 -25.28
C ALA A 43 -13.89 6.52 -25.61
N ARG A 44 -12.90 6.47 -26.50
CA ARG A 44 -12.28 5.23 -26.98
C ARG A 44 -11.02 4.89 -26.20
N LYS A 45 -10.84 3.60 -25.91
CA LYS A 45 -9.63 3.04 -25.28
C LYS A 45 -8.35 3.44 -26.02
N VAL A 46 -8.35 3.33 -27.35
CA VAL A 46 -7.16 3.63 -28.18
C VAL A 46 -6.72 5.08 -28.08
N ASP A 47 -7.67 6.02 -27.94
CA ASP A 47 -7.31 7.42 -27.77
C ASP A 47 -6.75 7.67 -26.38
N ASN A 48 -7.35 7.09 -25.33
CA ASN A 48 -6.79 7.12 -23.97
C ASN A 48 -5.38 6.53 -23.91
N PHE A 49 -5.13 5.41 -24.60
CA PHE A 49 -3.81 4.80 -24.71
C PHE A 49 -2.78 5.80 -25.23
N ARG A 50 -3.10 6.52 -26.31
CA ARG A 50 -2.19 7.50 -26.93
C ARG A 50 -1.91 8.69 -26.03
N ILE A 51 -2.95 9.29 -25.43
CA ILE A 51 -2.75 10.47 -24.56
C ILE A 51 -1.97 10.10 -23.29
N ILE A 52 -2.19 8.91 -22.73
CA ILE A 52 -1.45 8.42 -21.56
C ILE A 52 0.02 8.22 -21.92
N GLN A 53 0.32 7.53 -23.02
CA GLN A 53 1.70 7.33 -23.46
C GLN A 53 2.41 8.67 -23.75
N ASN A 54 1.71 9.62 -24.39
CA ASN A 54 2.25 10.95 -24.65
C ASN A 54 2.57 11.71 -23.35
N GLU A 55 1.69 11.67 -22.36
CA GLU A 55 1.94 12.37 -21.09
C GLU A 55 3.06 11.69 -20.28
N ILE A 56 3.16 10.36 -20.30
CA ILE A 56 4.31 9.65 -19.71
C ILE A 56 5.61 10.06 -20.39
N ASN A 57 5.64 10.13 -21.72
CA ASN A 57 6.82 10.62 -22.47
C ASN A 57 7.16 12.06 -22.11
N ARG A 58 6.15 12.94 -21.98
CA ARG A 58 6.35 14.33 -21.60
C ARG A 58 6.97 14.45 -20.20
N TYR A 59 6.50 13.67 -19.23
CA TYR A 59 7.14 13.62 -17.91
C TYR A 59 8.59 13.13 -18.00
N SER A 60 8.81 11.97 -18.63
CA SER A 60 10.11 11.30 -18.65
C SER A 60 11.17 12.05 -19.47
N ILE A 61 10.81 12.55 -20.66
CA ILE A 61 11.75 13.11 -21.64
C ILE A 61 11.86 14.63 -21.49
N GLU A 62 10.72 15.34 -21.54
CA GLU A 62 10.73 16.80 -21.56
C GLU A 62 10.99 17.36 -20.16
N LYS A 63 10.25 16.87 -19.17
CA LYS A 63 10.35 17.33 -17.78
C LYS A 63 11.47 16.65 -17.00
N ARG A 64 12.03 15.55 -17.51
CA ARG A 64 13.01 14.70 -16.81
C ARG A 64 12.54 14.26 -15.42
N ILE A 65 11.23 14.04 -15.30
CA ILE A 65 10.55 13.54 -14.11
C ILE A 65 10.06 12.13 -14.40
N THR A 66 10.42 11.16 -13.57
CA THR A 66 9.97 9.78 -13.70
C THR A 66 8.58 9.60 -13.08
N PRO A 67 7.55 9.25 -13.86
CA PRO A 67 6.25 8.87 -13.32
C PRO A 67 6.34 7.58 -12.51
N ILE A 68 5.71 7.55 -11.35
CA ILE A 68 5.53 6.37 -10.51
C ILE A 68 4.05 6.10 -10.40
N ILE A 69 3.59 5.00 -10.97
CA ILE A 69 2.19 4.61 -11.01
C ILE A 69 1.98 3.50 -9.99
N ILE A 70 1.29 3.85 -8.91
CA ILE A 70 0.99 2.97 -7.80
C ILE A 70 -0.44 2.49 -7.96
N VAL A 71 -0.59 1.17 -8.05
CA VAL A 71 -1.88 0.52 -8.14
C VAL A 71 -2.08 -0.29 -6.87
N ASP A 72 -2.91 0.24 -5.98
CA ASP A 72 -3.24 -0.36 -4.69
C ASP A 72 -4.43 -1.31 -4.82
N GLU A 73 -4.55 -2.27 -3.90
CA GLU A 73 -5.56 -3.33 -3.98
C GLU A 73 -5.51 -4.13 -5.32
N ALA A 74 -4.31 -4.28 -5.89
CA ALA A 74 -4.09 -4.86 -7.20
C ALA A 74 -4.51 -6.34 -7.30
N ASN A 75 -4.75 -7.01 -6.17
CA ASN A 75 -5.34 -8.35 -6.13
C ASN A 75 -6.75 -8.44 -6.75
N TYR A 76 -7.45 -7.32 -6.94
CA TYR A 76 -8.75 -7.29 -7.62
C TYR A 76 -8.66 -7.01 -9.13
N ILE A 77 -7.46 -6.71 -9.65
CA ILE A 77 -7.28 -6.34 -11.05
C ILE A 77 -7.49 -7.55 -11.95
N SER A 78 -8.26 -7.34 -13.01
CA SER A 78 -8.49 -8.36 -14.03
C SER A 78 -7.23 -8.63 -14.86
N ASN A 79 -7.05 -9.87 -15.33
CA ASN A 79 -5.97 -10.23 -16.25
C ASN A 79 -5.95 -9.36 -17.53
N GLY A 80 -7.12 -8.86 -17.95
CA GLY A 80 -7.22 -7.92 -19.07
C GLY A 80 -6.44 -6.62 -18.81
N ILE A 81 -6.58 -6.04 -17.61
CA ILE A 81 -5.82 -4.84 -17.23
C ILE A 81 -4.33 -5.15 -17.09
N LEU A 82 -3.95 -6.29 -16.51
CA LEU A 82 -2.53 -6.68 -16.40
C LEU A 82 -1.85 -6.79 -17.77
N ASN A 83 -2.51 -7.40 -18.75
CA ASN A 83 -2.02 -7.46 -20.12
C ASN A 83 -1.92 -6.06 -20.76
N ASP A 84 -2.88 -5.20 -20.47
CA ASP A 84 -2.91 -3.83 -20.96
C ASP A 84 -1.82 -2.95 -20.35
N LEU A 85 -1.46 -3.15 -19.07
CA LEU A 85 -0.32 -2.48 -18.44
C LEU A 85 0.96 -2.76 -19.24
N LYS A 86 1.20 -4.01 -19.65
CA LYS A 86 2.34 -4.36 -20.51
C LYS A 86 2.35 -3.53 -21.80
N MET A 87 1.19 -3.38 -22.45
CA MET A 87 1.08 -2.61 -23.69
C MET A 87 1.32 -1.12 -23.45
N LEU A 88 0.75 -0.58 -22.38
CA LEU A 88 0.81 0.84 -22.04
C LEU A 88 2.23 1.31 -21.73
N PHE A 89 3.00 0.47 -21.03
CA PHE A 89 4.39 0.75 -20.65
C PHE A 89 5.43 0.22 -21.64
N ASN A 90 5.01 -0.25 -22.82
CA ASN A 90 5.94 -0.59 -23.89
C ASN A 90 6.34 0.68 -24.66
N PHE A 91 7.55 1.19 -24.36
CA PHE A 91 8.11 2.41 -24.95
C PHE A 91 9.37 2.10 -25.76
N ASP A 92 9.57 2.82 -26.87
CA ASP A 92 10.72 2.67 -27.79
C ASP A 92 11.05 1.21 -28.15
N MET A 93 10.05 0.45 -28.57
CA MET A 93 10.21 -1.00 -28.86
C MET A 93 10.83 -1.77 -27.69
N ASP A 94 10.37 -1.48 -26.48
CA ASP A 94 10.82 -2.09 -25.22
C ASP A 94 12.27 -1.77 -24.79
N SER A 95 12.85 -0.70 -25.33
CA SER A 95 14.25 -0.33 -25.02
C SER A 95 14.41 0.65 -23.86
N ARG A 96 13.32 1.23 -23.35
CA ARG A 96 13.36 2.22 -22.26
C ARG A 96 12.19 2.11 -21.30
N ASP A 97 12.50 2.04 -20.01
CA ASP A 97 11.52 2.20 -18.94
C ASP A 97 11.24 3.70 -18.73
N ARG A 98 10.06 4.16 -19.14
CA ARG A 98 9.66 5.58 -18.99
C ARG A 98 8.81 5.86 -17.77
N ALA A 99 8.39 4.83 -17.05
CA ALA A 99 7.63 4.94 -15.82
C ALA A 99 7.93 3.74 -14.92
N ILE A 100 7.78 3.93 -13.61
CA ILE A 100 7.82 2.86 -12.62
C ILE A 100 6.38 2.46 -12.30
N VAL A 101 6.09 1.17 -12.30
CA VAL A 101 4.78 0.63 -11.89
C VAL A 101 4.95 -0.17 -10.61
N ILE A 102 4.17 0.17 -9.58
CA ILE A 102 4.15 -0.52 -8.30
C ILE A 102 2.76 -1.12 -8.12
N LEU A 103 2.68 -2.45 -8.12
CA LEU A 103 1.46 -3.18 -7.82
C LEU A 103 1.48 -3.58 -6.34
N VAL A 104 0.45 -3.18 -5.61
CA VAL A 104 0.33 -3.40 -4.16
C VAL A 104 -0.97 -4.12 -3.91
N GLY A 105 -0.96 -5.17 -3.11
CA GLY A 105 -2.17 -5.90 -2.77
C GLY A 105 -1.89 -7.07 -1.86
N LEU A 106 -2.92 -7.86 -1.63
CA LEU A 106 -2.84 -9.05 -0.79
C LEU A 106 -2.01 -10.16 -1.46
N PRO A 107 -1.51 -11.17 -0.71
CA PRO A 107 -0.68 -12.27 -1.25
C PRO A 107 -1.29 -13.01 -2.44
N GLN A 108 -2.62 -12.98 -2.61
CA GLN A 108 -3.35 -13.51 -3.74
C GLN A 108 -2.89 -12.90 -5.07
N LEU A 109 -2.41 -11.66 -5.09
CA LEU A 109 -1.84 -11.03 -6.28
C LEU A 109 -0.68 -11.85 -6.85
N ASN A 110 0.17 -12.43 -6.01
CA ASN A 110 1.25 -13.31 -6.46
C ASN A 110 0.74 -14.56 -7.18
N ASN A 111 -0.42 -15.10 -6.76
CA ASN A 111 -1.05 -16.23 -7.46
C ASN A 111 -1.52 -15.79 -8.85
N THR A 112 -2.17 -14.63 -8.95
CA THR A 112 -2.62 -14.05 -10.23
C THR A 112 -1.43 -13.81 -11.16
N MET A 113 -0.34 -13.21 -10.67
CA MET A 113 0.87 -12.95 -11.47
C MET A 113 1.57 -14.23 -11.95
N ARG A 114 1.39 -15.36 -11.25
CA ARG A 114 1.95 -16.67 -11.65
C ARG A 114 1.17 -17.38 -12.76
N LEU A 115 -0.04 -16.92 -13.10
CA LEU A 115 -0.82 -17.49 -14.20
C LEU A 115 -0.07 -17.34 -15.54
N VAL A 116 -0.16 -18.37 -16.39
CA VAL A 116 0.47 -18.37 -17.73
C VAL A 116 0.06 -17.14 -18.55
N ALA A 117 -1.20 -16.72 -18.45
CA ALA A 117 -1.72 -15.54 -19.12
C ALA A 117 -0.98 -14.23 -18.76
N ASN A 118 -0.34 -14.17 -17.58
CA ASN A 118 0.37 -13.00 -17.08
C ASN A 118 1.89 -13.14 -17.15
N GLU A 119 2.41 -14.25 -17.69
CA GLU A 119 3.85 -14.50 -17.82
C GLU A 119 4.61 -13.35 -18.50
N PRO A 120 4.10 -12.73 -19.59
CA PRO A 120 4.82 -11.63 -20.23
C PRO A 120 4.95 -10.37 -19.37
N LEU A 121 3.98 -10.10 -18.48
CA LEU A 121 4.10 -9.01 -17.51
C LEU A 121 5.04 -9.43 -16.37
N ARG A 122 4.92 -10.67 -15.88
CA ARG A 122 5.77 -11.21 -14.80
C ARG A 122 7.26 -11.14 -15.14
N GLN A 123 7.64 -11.41 -16.38
CA GLN A 123 9.04 -11.31 -16.84
C GLN A 123 9.63 -9.89 -16.74
N ARG A 124 8.78 -8.87 -16.65
CA ARG A 124 9.18 -7.45 -16.47
C ARG A 124 9.20 -7.01 -15.02
N VAL A 125 8.82 -7.88 -14.08
CA VAL A 125 8.85 -7.55 -12.65
C VAL A 125 10.29 -7.64 -12.15
N THR A 126 10.92 -6.48 -11.98
CA THR A 126 12.31 -6.38 -11.50
C THR A 126 12.44 -6.71 -10.01
N MET A 127 11.39 -6.42 -9.22
CA MET A 127 11.39 -6.62 -7.77
C MET A 127 10.01 -7.12 -7.33
N ASN A 128 10.01 -8.16 -6.50
CA ASN A 128 8.83 -8.66 -5.81
C ASN A 128 9.16 -8.82 -4.33
N TYR A 129 8.35 -8.23 -3.45
CA TYR A 129 8.58 -8.25 -2.01
C TYR A 129 7.28 -8.59 -1.28
N ASN A 130 7.35 -9.56 -0.37
CA ASN A 130 6.27 -9.88 0.55
C ASN A 130 6.60 -9.26 1.90
N ILE A 131 5.70 -8.43 2.41
CA ILE A 131 5.81 -7.87 3.75
C ILE A 131 5.19 -8.89 4.71
N ASP A 132 6.01 -9.49 5.57
CA ASP A 132 5.54 -10.38 6.62
C ASP A 132 5.00 -9.59 7.81
N ASN A 133 4.28 -10.29 8.70
CA ASN A 133 3.85 -9.71 9.97
C ASN A 133 5.07 -9.39 10.84
N LEU A 134 4.91 -8.42 11.73
CA LEU A 134 5.96 -8.05 12.68
C LEU A 134 6.26 -9.23 13.63
N SER A 135 7.53 -9.48 13.89
CA SER A 135 7.94 -10.33 15.01
C SER A 135 7.46 -9.73 16.34
N LYS A 136 7.56 -10.50 17.44
CA LYS A 136 7.20 -10.00 18.76
C LYS A 136 8.03 -8.77 19.16
N SER A 137 9.34 -8.80 18.89
CA SER A 137 10.23 -7.66 19.15
C SER A 137 9.85 -6.44 18.32
N GLU A 138 9.62 -6.62 17.02
CA GLU A 138 9.21 -5.52 16.13
C GLU A 138 7.83 -4.96 16.50
N SER A 139 6.92 -5.80 17.02
CA SER A 139 5.62 -5.37 17.51
C SER A 139 5.75 -4.46 18.74
N LYS A 140 6.64 -4.80 19.68
CA LYS A 140 6.94 -3.95 20.85
C LYS A 140 7.56 -2.63 20.40
N GLU A 141 8.56 -2.68 19.51
CA GLU A 141 9.19 -1.48 18.94
C GLU A 141 8.20 -0.61 18.18
N TYR A 142 7.27 -1.21 17.44
CA TYR A 142 6.20 -0.51 16.73
C TYR A 142 5.31 0.29 17.68
N ILE A 143 4.89 -0.31 18.81
CA ILE A 143 4.07 0.35 19.83
C ILE A 143 4.84 1.53 20.44
N ILE A 144 6.10 1.31 20.84
CA ILE A 144 6.95 2.36 21.42
C ILE A 144 7.17 3.51 20.42
N SER A 145 7.48 3.20 19.16
CA SER A 145 7.66 4.18 18.10
C SER A 145 6.39 5.01 17.87
N LYS A 146 5.21 4.38 17.94
CA LYS A 146 3.91 5.06 17.85
C LYS A 146 3.68 6.05 19.00
N LEU A 147 3.97 5.63 20.24
CA LEU A 147 3.86 6.51 21.42
C LEU A 147 4.84 7.69 21.33
N ASN A 148 6.08 7.44 20.90
CA ASN A 148 7.07 8.47 20.67
C ASN A 148 6.63 9.47 19.59
N GLY A 149 6.02 8.98 18.51
CA GLY A 149 5.42 9.82 17.46
C GLY A 149 4.29 10.71 17.98
N ALA A 150 3.55 10.26 19.00
CA ALA A 150 2.56 11.06 19.73
C ALA A 150 3.18 11.98 20.80
N LYS A 151 4.52 12.02 20.90
CA LYS A 151 5.28 12.75 21.94
C LYS A 151 4.95 12.31 23.37
N CYS A 152 4.51 11.06 23.55
CA CYS A 152 4.28 10.51 24.87
C CYS A 152 5.63 10.23 25.54
N THR A 153 5.83 10.76 26.75
CA THR A 153 7.02 10.54 27.57
C THR A 153 6.78 9.58 28.74
N ALA A 154 5.53 9.15 28.92
CA ALA A 154 5.13 8.26 30.01
C ALA A 154 5.18 6.80 29.57
N SER A 155 5.44 5.90 30.52
CA SER A 155 5.30 4.45 30.29
C SER A 155 3.84 4.05 30.35
N VAL A 156 3.16 4.12 29.21
CA VAL A 156 1.73 3.84 29.09
C VAL A 156 1.42 2.35 29.19
N PHE A 157 2.28 1.50 28.61
CA PHE A 157 2.17 0.05 28.66
C PHE A 157 3.33 -0.52 29.47
N ASP A 158 3.06 -1.48 30.34
CA ASP A 158 4.11 -2.28 30.95
C ASP A 158 4.57 -3.43 30.03
N GLU A 159 5.62 -4.14 30.43
CA GLU A 159 6.18 -5.24 29.65
C GLU A 159 5.18 -6.38 29.43
N THR A 160 4.30 -6.65 30.42
CA THR A 160 3.29 -7.71 30.33
C THR A 160 2.21 -7.37 29.30
N ALA A 161 1.83 -6.09 29.22
CA ALA A 161 0.91 -5.59 28.22
C ALA A 161 1.52 -5.66 26.82
N LEU A 162 2.78 -5.23 26.66
CA LEU A 162 3.49 -5.30 25.38
C LEU A 162 3.59 -6.74 24.86
N GLU A 163 3.86 -7.71 25.74
CA GLU A 163 3.85 -9.13 25.39
C GLU A 163 2.46 -9.64 25.02
N ALA A 164 1.44 -9.28 25.81
CA ALA A 164 0.06 -9.66 25.53
C ALA A 164 -0.41 -9.14 24.17
N ILE A 165 -0.12 -7.87 23.83
CA ILE A 165 -0.45 -7.28 22.53
C ILE A 165 0.29 -7.99 21.40
N ALA A 166 1.59 -8.24 21.54
CA ALA A 166 2.39 -8.91 20.52
C ALA A 166 1.88 -10.33 20.23
N ASN A 167 1.44 -11.05 21.27
CA ASN A 167 0.85 -12.39 21.12
C ASN A 167 -0.55 -12.35 20.50
N ALA A 168 -1.43 -11.47 20.98
CA ALA A 168 -2.82 -11.41 20.51
C ALA A 168 -2.97 -10.87 19.09
N SER A 169 -2.04 -10.02 18.64
CA SER A 169 -2.11 -9.38 17.32
C SER A 169 -1.54 -10.21 16.16
N ASN A 170 -0.82 -11.30 16.45
CA ASN A 170 -0.02 -12.05 15.47
C ASN A 170 0.91 -11.15 14.63
N GLY A 171 1.39 -10.04 15.20
CA GLY A 171 2.28 -9.11 14.53
C GLY A 171 1.61 -8.22 13.47
N ILE A 172 0.28 -8.21 13.37
CA ILE A 172 -0.46 -7.42 12.38
C ILE A 172 -0.61 -5.99 12.91
N PRO A 173 0.02 -4.96 12.31
CA PRO A 173 0.02 -3.60 12.86
C PRO A 173 -1.38 -3.01 13.07
N ARG A 174 -2.33 -3.36 12.19
CA ARG A 174 -3.72 -2.92 12.32
C ARG A 174 -4.40 -3.48 13.57
N ILE A 175 -4.13 -4.75 13.89
CA ILE A 175 -4.68 -5.40 15.08
C ILE A 175 -3.98 -4.86 16.32
N ILE A 176 -2.65 -4.67 16.28
CA ILE A 176 -1.88 -4.00 17.35
C ILE A 176 -2.55 -2.66 17.70
N ASN A 177 -2.80 -1.80 16.70
CA ASN A 177 -3.44 -0.50 16.96
C ASN A 177 -4.85 -0.66 17.55
N LYS A 178 -5.69 -1.59 17.05
CA LYS A 178 -7.05 -1.81 17.57
C LYS A 178 -7.02 -2.23 19.05
N ILE A 179 -6.11 -3.13 19.42
CA ILE A 179 -5.92 -3.57 20.80
C ILE A 179 -5.40 -2.41 21.67
N CYS A 180 -4.38 -1.67 21.21
CA CYS A 180 -3.85 -0.51 21.92
C CYS A 180 -4.94 0.54 22.17
N ASP A 181 -5.66 0.97 21.13
CA ASP A 181 -6.71 1.99 21.25
C ASP A 181 -7.80 1.56 22.25
N SER A 182 -8.26 0.31 22.15
CA SER A 182 -9.28 -0.25 23.07
C SER A 182 -8.76 -0.32 24.50
N SER A 183 -7.51 -0.78 24.69
CA SER A 183 -6.90 -0.88 26.02
C SER A 183 -6.71 0.48 26.71
N LEU A 184 -6.40 1.54 25.94
CA LEU A 184 -6.28 2.90 26.48
C LEU A 184 -7.64 3.44 26.94
N ILE A 185 -8.72 3.13 26.21
CA ILE A 185 -10.08 3.50 26.61
C ILE A 185 -10.46 2.78 27.92
N ILE A 186 -10.21 1.47 28.00
CA ILE A 186 -10.51 0.67 29.19
C ILE A 186 -9.69 1.14 30.40
N GLY A 187 -8.39 1.35 30.25
CA GLY A 187 -7.52 1.82 31.33
C GLY A 187 -7.94 3.18 31.87
N ASN A 188 -8.30 4.12 30.97
CA ASN A 188 -8.84 5.41 31.38
C ASN A 188 -10.17 5.28 32.13
N ALA A 189 -11.07 4.38 31.69
CA ALA A 189 -12.33 4.14 32.40
C ALA A 189 -12.13 3.54 33.80
N GLN A 190 -11.05 2.78 34.00
CA GLN A 190 -10.68 2.18 35.29
C GLN A 190 -9.77 3.09 36.15
N ASN A 191 -9.43 4.30 35.69
CA ASN A 191 -8.46 5.21 36.31
C ASN A 191 -7.06 4.61 36.51
N GLU A 192 -6.66 3.69 35.64
CA GLU A 192 -5.34 3.09 35.65
C GLU A 192 -4.36 3.94 34.84
N ASN A 193 -3.21 4.27 35.44
CA ASN A 193 -2.18 5.09 34.80
C ASN A 193 -1.23 4.27 33.90
N THR A 194 -1.22 2.95 34.06
CA THR A 194 -0.37 2.02 33.29
C THR A 194 -1.20 0.82 32.87
N ILE A 195 -1.17 0.51 31.59
CA ILE A 195 -1.86 -0.64 30.99
C ILE A 195 -1.02 -1.89 31.23
N ASN A 196 -1.63 -2.90 31.86
CA ASN A 196 -1.06 -4.21 32.12
C ASN A 196 -1.74 -5.30 31.25
N SER A 197 -1.26 -6.53 31.35
CA SER A 197 -1.81 -7.66 30.59
C SER A 197 -3.32 -7.92 30.84
N ASP A 198 -3.85 -7.65 32.04
CA ASP A 198 -5.28 -7.86 32.34
C ASP A 198 -6.17 -6.93 31.49
N ILE A 199 -5.80 -5.65 31.39
CA ILE A 199 -6.51 -4.68 30.55
C ILE A 199 -6.40 -5.05 29.06
N ILE A 200 -5.25 -5.58 28.63
CA ILE A 200 -5.09 -6.08 27.26
C ILE A 200 -6.04 -7.24 26.98
N MET A 201 -6.18 -8.19 27.90
CA MET A 201 -7.09 -9.32 27.72
C MET A 201 -8.56 -8.87 27.66
N LEU A 202 -8.94 -7.86 28.45
CA LEU A 202 -10.27 -7.23 28.33
C LEU A 202 -10.46 -6.59 26.95
N ALA A 203 -9.47 -5.82 26.48
CA ALA A 203 -9.51 -5.18 25.17
C ALA A 203 -9.60 -6.19 24.02
N VAL A 204 -8.85 -7.30 24.08
CA VAL A 204 -8.90 -8.36 23.07
C VAL A 204 -10.30 -8.98 23.00
N ASN A 205 -10.91 -9.29 24.15
CA ASN A 205 -12.26 -9.87 24.18
C ASN A 205 -13.32 -8.92 23.61
N GLU A 206 -13.24 -7.61 23.90
CA GLU A 206 -14.14 -6.62 23.27
C GLU A 206 -13.90 -6.52 21.76
N THR A 207 -12.65 -6.63 21.34
CA THR A 207 -12.21 -6.50 19.95
C THR A 207 -12.65 -7.67 19.07
N GLU A 208 -12.82 -8.87 19.63
CA GLU A 208 -13.32 -10.07 18.94
C GLU A 208 -14.85 -10.08 18.78
N LEU A 209 -15.57 -9.36 19.64
CA LEU A 209 -17.03 -9.29 19.64
C LEU A 209 -17.60 -8.18 18.73
N GLY A 210 -16.74 -7.35 18.10
CA GLY A 210 -17.14 -6.24 17.22
C GLY A 210 -16.29 -6.10 15.96
#